data_AF-A0A3M1PSY5-F1
#
_entry.id   AF-A0A3M1PSY5-F1
#
_cell.length_a   1.000
_cell.length_b   1.000
_cell.length_c   1.000
_cell.angle_alpha   90.00
_cell.angle_beta   90.00
_cell.angle_gamma   90.00
#
_symmetry.space_group_name_H-M   'P 1'
#
loop_
_entity.id
_entity.type
_entity.pdbx_description
1 polymer ?
#
loop_
_entity_poly.entity_id
_entity_poly.type
_entity_poly.pdbx_seq_one_letter_code
_entity_poly.pdbx_strand_id
1 'polypeptide(L)'
;MTRVSENLKFLLNITGGTLILLSVVLGVVGYFGTPELVWGIFFGYLVALANILFAFFSIKWAFRKSNKAFFAVVVGGMGVRFVVFVLALFFVWKFTHMPFVGFVGSMVGFYLTLQVFEIKFIQRELNNRKATAVA
;
A
#
# COMPACT_ATOMS: atom_id res chain seq x y z
N MET A 1 21.56 15.26 -3.46
CA MET A 1 20.81 15.34 -2.19
C MET A 1 19.31 15.61 -2.37
N THR A 2 18.84 16.06 -3.54
CA THR A 2 17.44 16.42 -3.87
C THR A 2 16.50 15.23 -4.13
N ARG A 3 16.99 14.13 -4.71
CA ARG A 3 16.12 12.99 -5.11
C ARG A 3 15.59 12.14 -3.96
N VAL A 4 16.32 12.10 -2.83
CA VAL A 4 15.89 11.38 -1.62
C VAL A 4 14.77 12.15 -0.92
N SER A 5 14.86 13.48 -0.88
CA SER A 5 13.84 14.32 -0.26
C SER A 5 12.52 14.32 -1.05
N GLU A 6 12.56 14.27 -2.39
CA GLU A 6 11.33 14.16 -3.19
C GLU A 6 10.58 12.84 -2.98
N ASN A 7 11.31 11.72 -2.93
CA ASN A 7 10.73 10.40 -2.67
C ASN A 7 10.11 10.31 -1.27
N LEU A 8 10.78 10.91 -0.29
CA LEU A 8 10.27 10.97 1.08
C LEU A 8 9.02 11.85 1.17
N LYS A 9 9.01 13.02 0.53
CA LYS A 9 7.82 13.88 0.44
C LYS A 9 6.64 13.17 -0.22
N PHE A 10 6.90 12.42 -1.29
CA PHE A 10 5.87 11.65 -1.97
C PHE A 10 5.28 10.55 -1.07
N LEU A 11 6.13 9.79 -0.39
CA LEU A 11 5.69 8.75 0.54
C LEU A 11 4.93 9.36 1.74
N LEU A 12 5.43 10.45 2.32
CA LEU A 12 4.75 11.18 3.38
C LEU A 12 3.38 11.70 2.94
N ASN A 13 3.25 12.19 1.71
CA ASN A 13 1.98 12.67 1.19
C ASN A 13 0.97 11.53 1.00
N ILE A 14 1.42 10.36 0.54
CA ILE A 14 0.56 9.17 0.43
C ILE A 14 0.15 8.68 1.80
N THR A 15 1.11 8.47 2.71
CA THR A 15 0.82 7.98 4.05
C THR A 15 -0.09 8.97 4.78
N GLY A 16 0.20 10.27 4.72
CA GLY A 16 -0.64 11.32 5.28
C GLY A 16 -2.04 11.35 4.69
N GLY A 17 -2.17 11.29 3.35
CA GLY A 17 -3.47 11.26 2.68
C GLY A 17 -4.30 10.02 3.04
N THR A 18 -3.66 8.85 3.13
CA THR A 18 -4.35 7.62 3.54
C THR A 18 -4.70 7.58 5.03
N LEU A 19 -3.91 8.22 5.88
CA LEU A 19 -4.25 8.42 7.30
C LEU A 19 -5.44 9.36 7.47
N ILE A 20 -5.54 10.43 6.67
CA ILE A 20 -6.72 11.30 6.68
C ILE A 20 -7.95 10.50 6.23
N LEU A 21 -7.83 9.74 5.14
CA LEU A 21 -8.92 8.87 4.66
C LEU A 21 -9.33 7.85 5.73
N LEU A 22 -8.37 7.22 6.40
CA LEU A 22 -8.61 6.32 7.53
C LEU A 22 -9.37 7.03 8.65
N SER A 23 -8.92 8.20 9.10
CA SER A 23 -9.58 8.95 10.16
C SER A 23 -11.03 9.30 9.82
N VAL A 24 -11.30 9.67 8.57
CA VAL A 24 -12.68 9.92 8.09
C VAL A 24 -13.51 8.63 8.14
N VAL A 25 -12.98 7.52 7.62
CA VAL A 25 -13.69 6.22 7.62
C VAL A 25 -13.94 5.74 9.05
N LEU A 26 -12.95 5.81 9.93
CA LEU A 26 -13.08 5.41 11.34
C LEU A 26 -14.05 6.34 12.09
N GLY A 27 -14.08 7.64 11.78
CA GLY A 27 -15.05 8.57 12.37
C GLY A 27 -16.49 8.26 11.98
N VAL A 28 -16.73 8.00 10.69
CA VAL A 28 -18.06 7.62 10.18
C VAL A 28 -18.49 6.27 10.75
N VAL A 29 -17.62 5.26 10.67
CA VAL A 29 -17.94 3.91 11.15
C VAL A 29 -17.99 3.85 12.68
N GLY A 30 -17.20 4.65 13.38
CA GLY A 30 -17.27 4.74 14.84
C GLY A 30 -18.54 5.43 15.34
N TYR A 31 -19.13 6.33 14.54
CA TYR A 31 -20.39 6.99 14.88
C TYR A 31 -21.61 6.10 14.59
N PHE A 32 -21.62 5.36 13.47
CA PHE A 32 -22.77 4.57 13.02
C PHE A 32 -22.66 3.05 13.24
N GLY A 33 -21.46 2.54 13.50
CA GLY A 33 -21.15 1.11 13.55
C GLY A 33 -20.74 0.62 14.93
N THR A 34 -20.14 -0.57 14.98
CA THR A 34 -19.70 -1.18 16.25
C THR A 34 -18.19 -1.02 16.48
N PRO A 35 -17.73 -1.02 17.75
CA PRO A 35 -16.31 -0.91 18.07
C PRO A 35 -15.46 -2.01 17.41
N GLU A 36 -15.99 -3.22 17.27
CA GLU A 36 -15.28 -4.33 16.62
C GLU A 36 -15.04 -4.05 15.13
N LEU A 37 -15.99 -3.37 14.47
CA LEU A 37 -15.88 -3.00 13.06
C LEU A 37 -14.76 -1.96 12.85
N VAL A 38 -14.64 -0.99 13.76
CA VAL A 38 -13.55 0.00 13.78
C VAL A 38 -12.20 -0.70 13.88
N TRP A 39 -12.06 -1.68 14.78
CA TRP A 39 -10.85 -2.47 14.90
C TRP A 39 -10.56 -3.27 13.62
N GLY A 40 -11.57 -3.92 13.04
CA GLY A 40 -11.45 -4.61 11.75
C GLY A 40 -10.88 -3.70 10.67
N ILE A 41 -11.45 -2.50 10.53
CA ILE A 41 -11.01 -1.52 9.53
C ILE A 41 -9.57 -1.09 9.77
N PHE A 42 -9.22 -0.76 11.02
CA PHE A 42 -7.88 -0.32 11.40
C PHE A 42 -6.81 -1.38 11.08
N PHE A 43 -7.03 -2.63 11.45
CA PHE A 43 -6.07 -3.69 11.17
C PHE A 43 -5.98 -4.02 9.68
N GLY A 44 -7.09 -4.00 8.94
CA GLY A 44 -7.04 -4.17 7.48
C GLY A 44 -6.25 -3.05 6.79
N TYR A 45 -6.40 -1.81 7.26
CA TYR A 45 -5.56 -0.69 6.81
C TYR A 45 -4.07 -0.94 7.10
N LEU A 46 -3.71 -1.38 8.30
CA LEU A 46 -2.30 -1.65 8.65
C LEU A 46 -1.68 -2.71 7.74
N VAL A 47 -2.41 -3.77 7.40
CA VAL A 47 -1.95 -4.81 6.46
C VAL A 47 -1.75 -4.21 5.06
N ALA A 48 -2.67 -3.39 4.58
CA ALA A 48 -2.54 -2.72 3.28
C ALA A 48 -1.35 -1.74 3.25
N LEU A 49 -1.15 -0.97 4.33
CA LEU A 49 -0.04 -0.04 4.47
C LEU A 49 1.31 -0.76 4.53
N ALA A 50 1.43 -1.85 5.28
CA ALA A 50 2.65 -2.65 5.33
C ALA A 50 3.02 -3.18 3.93
N ASN A 51 2.04 -3.67 3.17
CA ASN A 51 2.24 -4.13 1.80
C ASN A 51 2.73 -3.03 0.85
N ILE A 52 2.20 -1.80 0.95
CA ILE A 52 2.64 -0.72 0.08
C ILE A 52 4.03 -0.18 0.43
N LEU A 53 4.38 -0.17 1.72
CA LEU A 53 5.72 0.22 2.14
C LEU A 53 6.74 -0.78 1.59
N PHE A 54 6.47 -2.08 1.72
CA PHE A 54 7.30 -3.13 1.12
C PHE A 54 7.41 -2.98 -0.40
N ALA A 55 6.31 -2.70 -1.08
CA ALA A 55 6.27 -2.41 -2.51
C ALA A 55 7.20 -1.26 -2.90
N PHE A 56 7.09 -0.13 -2.21
CA PHE A 56 7.86 1.06 -2.48
C PHE A 56 9.36 0.82 -2.37
N PHE A 57 9.81 0.17 -1.29
CA PHE A 57 11.22 -0.15 -1.10
C PHE A 57 11.74 -1.13 -2.17
N SER A 58 10.95 -2.16 -2.48
CA SER A 58 11.28 -3.15 -3.50
C SER A 58 11.44 -2.52 -4.88
N ILE A 59 10.50 -1.66 -5.28
CA ILE A 59 10.53 -0.95 -6.57
C ILE A 59 11.70 0.02 -6.63
N LYS A 60 11.94 0.81 -5.57
CA LYS A 60 13.05 1.75 -5.50
C LYS A 60 14.40 1.05 -5.66
N TRP A 61 14.54 -0.14 -5.09
CA TRP A 61 15.71 -0.99 -5.28
C TRP A 61 15.78 -1.53 -6.72
N ALA A 62 14.66 -2.01 -7.25
CA ALA A 62 14.56 -2.59 -8.59
C ALA A 62 14.87 -1.60 -9.71
N PHE A 63 14.56 -0.32 -9.53
CA PHE A 63 14.93 0.73 -10.49
C PHE A 63 16.45 0.82 -10.71
N ARG A 64 17.29 0.37 -9.77
CA ARG A 64 18.75 0.35 -9.94
C ARG A 64 19.27 -0.88 -10.70
N LYS A 65 18.36 -1.77 -11.12
CA LYS A 65 18.68 -3.03 -11.81
C LYS A 65 18.24 -2.97 -13.28
N SER A 66 18.53 -4.03 -14.02
CA SER A 66 18.12 -4.17 -15.42
C SER A 66 16.59 -4.22 -15.56
N ASN A 67 16.07 -3.89 -16.76
CA ASN A 67 14.62 -3.93 -17.03
C ASN A 67 14.01 -5.30 -16.71
N LYS A 68 14.72 -6.39 -17.02
CA LYS A 68 14.27 -7.76 -16.68
C LYS A 68 14.09 -7.95 -15.16
N ALA A 69 15.06 -7.49 -14.37
CA ALA A 69 14.98 -7.55 -12.91
C ALA A 69 13.88 -6.62 -12.36
N PHE A 70 13.67 -5.45 -12.96
CA PHE A 70 12.59 -4.54 -12.60
C PHE A 70 11.21 -5.20 -12.76
N PHE A 71 10.92 -5.76 -13.93
CA PHE A 71 9.65 -6.45 -14.17
C PHE A 71 9.48 -7.67 -13.26
N ALA A 72 10.55 -8.44 -13.01
CA ALA A 72 10.50 -9.55 -12.08
C ALA A 72 10.15 -9.11 -10.65
N VAL A 73 10.67 -7.99 -10.16
CA VAL A 73 10.34 -7.45 -8.83
C VAL A 73 8.91 -6.90 -8.78
N VAL A 74 8.46 -6.18 -9.82
CA VAL A 74 7.11 -5.62 -9.84
C VAL A 74 6.05 -6.72 -9.90
N VAL A 75 6.19 -7.65 -10.86
CA VAL A 75 5.22 -8.75 -11.07
C VAL A 75 5.35 -9.81 -9.98
N GLY A 76 6.58 -10.20 -9.63
CA GLY A 76 6.83 -11.13 -8.52
C GLY A 76 6.38 -10.56 -7.18
N GLY A 77 6.56 -9.25 -6.97
CA GLY A 77 6.04 -8.53 -5.82
C GLY A 77 4.53 -8.60 -5.68
N MET A 78 3.77 -8.55 -6.80
CA MET A 78 2.31 -8.78 -6.76
C MET A 78 1.98 -10.17 -6.23
N GLY A 79 2.70 -11.21 -6.67
CA GLY A 79 2.53 -12.57 -6.18
C GLY A 79 2.75 -12.67 -4.67
N VAL A 80 3.84 -12.07 -4.16
CA VAL A 80 4.14 -12.04 -2.72
C VAL A 80 3.03 -11.31 -1.94
N ARG A 81 2.50 -10.19 -2.45
CA ARG A 81 1.40 -9.46 -1.80
C ARG A 81 0.14 -10.30 -1.68
N PHE A 82 -0.21 -11.08 -2.71
CA PHE A 82 -1.34 -12.01 -2.62
C PHE A 82 -1.13 -13.06 -1.54
N VAL A 83 0.08 -13.62 -1.43
CA VAL A 83 0.41 -14.55 -0.35
C VAL A 83 0.26 -13.86 1.02
N VAL A 84 0.76 -12.64 1.18
CA VAL A 84 0.60 -11.85 2.41
C VAL A 84 -0.88 -11.63 2.74
N PHE A 85 -1.73 -11.33 1.76
CA PHE A 85 -3.17 -11.18 2.00
C PHE A 85 -3.83 -12.48 2.42
N VAL A 86 -3.54 -13.60 1.75
CA VAL A 86 -4.08 -14.91 2.13
C VAL A 86 -3.66 -15.27 3.55
N LEU A 87 -2.39 -15.05 3.91
CA LEU A 87 -1.92 -15.28 5.26
C LEU A 87 -2.62 -14.36 6.27
N ALA A 88 -2.74 -13.07 5.98
CA ALA A 88 -3.42 -12.13 6.87
C ALA A 88 -4.89 -12.52 7.10
N LEU A 89 -5.60 -12.92 6.04
CA LEU A 89 -6.97 -13.44 6.12
C LEU A 89 -7.04 -14.71 6.98
N PHE A 90 -6.13 -15.66 6.76
CA PHE A 90 -6.07 -16.89 7.54
C PHE A 90 -5.81 -16.62 9.03
N PHE A 91 -4.85 -15.75 9.35
CA PHE A 91 -4.52 -15.40 10.72
C PHE A 91 -5.68 -14.69 11.43
N VAL A 92 -6.31 -13.72 10.76
CA VAL A 92 -7.47 -13.02 11.34
C VAL A 92 -8.64 -13.97 11.52
N TRP A 93 -8.94 -14.81 10.53
CA TRP A 93 -10.03 -15.77 10.65
C TRP A 93 -9.81 -16.83 11.74
N LYS A 94 -8.57 -17.28 11.93
CA LYS A 94 -8.25 -18.36 12.89
C LYS A 94 -8.04 -17.87 14.32
N PHE A 95 -7.46 -16.69 14.51
CA PHE A 95 -6.99 -16.21 15.82
C PHE A 95 -7.78 -15.03 16.39
N THR A 96 -8.62 -14.35 15.60
CA THR A 96 -9.42 -13.22 16.11
C THR A 96 -10.91 -13.38 15.81
N HIS A 97 -11.75 -12.97 16.76
CA HIS A 97 -13.20 -12.86 16.59
C HIS A 97 -13.61 -11.54 15.90
N MET A 98 -12.69 -11.01 15.09
CA MET A 98 -12.84 -9.70 14.47
C MET A 98 -13.85 -9.77 13.32
N PRO A 99 -14.68 -8.73 13.11
CA PRO A 99 -15.64 -8.73 12.01
C PRO A 99 -14.91 -8.79 10.67
N PHE A 100 -15.05 -9.96 10.04
CA PHE A 100 -14.39 -10.31 8.79
C PHE A 100 -14.66 -9.27 7.69
N VAL A 101 -15.91 -8.79 7.60
CA VAL A 101 -16.31 -7.79 6.60
C VAL A 101 -15.53 -6.48 6.75
N GLY A 102 -15.35 -5.99 7.98
CA GLY A 102 -14.60 -4.74 8.22
C GLY A 102 -13.14 -4.88 7.86
N PHE A 103 -12.53 -6.00 8.24
CA PHE A 103 -11.13 -6.30 7.94
C PHE A 103 -10.87 -6.48 6.44
N VAL A 104 -11.65 -7.34 5.77
CA VAL A 104 -11.44 -7.61 4.34
C VAL A 104 -11.79 -6.38 3.50
N GLY A 105 -12.91 -5.73 3.81
CA GLY A 105 -13.37 -4.53 3.10
C GLY A 105 -12.34 -3.41 3.17
N SER A 106 -11.80 -3.12 4.36
CA SER A 106 -10.77 -2.09 4.49
C SER A 106 -9.44 -2.52 3.87
N MET A 107 -9.00 -3.77 4.08
CA MET A 107 -7.75 -4.28 3.52
C MET A 107 -7.75 -4.14 2.00
N VAL A 108 -8.79 -4.62 1.33
CA VAL A 108 -8.91 -4.54 -0.14
C VAL A 108 -9.09 -3.09 -0.59
N GLY A 109 -9.97 -2.33 0.07
CA GLY A 109 -10.25 -0.93 -0.32
C GLY A 109 -9.03 -0.02 -0.24
N PHE A 110 -8.30 -0.07 0.90
CA PHE A 110 -7.06 0.66 1.06
C PHE A 110 -5.95 0.12 0.17
N TYR A 111 -5.85 -1.20 -0.01
CA TYR A 111 -4.88 -1.78 -0.94
C TYR A 111 -5.06 -1.24 -2.35
N LEU A 112 -6.28 -1.22 -2.90
CA LEU A 112 -6.53 -0.71 -4.24
C LEU A 112 -6.17 0.77 -4.37
N THR A 113 -6.51 1.57 -3.35
CA THR A 113 -6.16 2.99 -3.29
C THR A 113 -4.64 3.18 -3.29
N LEU A 114 -3.93 2.42 -2.46
CA LEU A 114 -2.47 2.43 -2.36
C LEU A 114 -1.80 1.92 -3.64
N GLN A 115 -2.40 0.92 -4.30
CA GLN A 115 -1.92 0.36 -5.57
C GLN A 115 -1.93 1.40 -6.69
N VAL A 116 -2.94 2.28 -6.74
CA VAL A 116 -2.98 3.40 -7.69
C VAL A 116 -1.79 4.34 -7.46
N PHE A 117 -1.44 4.61 -6.20
CA PHE A 117 -0.26 5.43 -5.88
C PHE A 117 1.06 4.76 -6.25
N GLU A 118 1.19 3.44 -6.11
CA GLU A 118 2.35 2.68 -6.60
C GLU A 118 2.53 2.84 -8.11
N ILE A 119 1.45 2.73 -8.89
CA ILE A 119 1.51 2.92 -10.35
C ILE A 119 1.94 4.35 -10.69
N LYS A 120 1.36 5.36 -10.03
CA LYS A 120 1.76 6.77 -10.21
C LYS A 120 3.23 7.00 -9.88
N PHE A 121 3.75 6.34 -8.83
CA PHE A 121 5.16 6.39 -8.49
C PHE A 121 6.05 5.83 -9.59
N ILE A 122 5.71 4.63 -10.10
CA ILE A 122 6.45 3.99 -11.18
C ILE A 122 6.45 4.88 -12.43
N GLN A 123 5.30 5.41 -12.83
CA GLN A 123 5.17 6.30 -13.99
C GLN A 123 6.03 7.56 -13.85
N ARG A 124 6.00 8.21 -12.67
CA ARG A 124 6.82 9.39 -12.40
C ARG A 124 8.32 9.09 -12.56
N GLU A 125 8.79 7.98 -12.00
CA GLU A 125 10.22 7.62 -12.07
C GLU A 125 10.64 7.21 -13.50
N LEU A 126 9.77 6.55 -14.25
CA LEU A 126 10.00 6.22 -15.67
C LEU A 126 10.07 7.48 -16.55
N ASN A 127 9.16 8.44 -16.35
CA ASN A 127 9.15 9.70 -17.10
C ASN A 127 10.41 10.53 -16.83
N ASN A 128 10.84 10.59 -15.56
CA ASN A 128 12.08 11.27 -15.19
C ASN A 128 13.31 10.66 -15.88
N ARG A 129 13.38 9.33 -15.97
CA ARG A 129 14.48 8.64 -16.67
C ARG A 129 14.49 8.93 -18.17
N LYS A 130 13.32 8.95 -18.81
CA LYS A 130 13.21 9.32 -20.23
C LYS A 130 13.70 10.75 -20.47
N ALA A 131 13.33 11.70 -19.60
CA ALA A 131 13.77 13.08 -19.73
C ALA A 131 15.30 13.24 -19.64
N THR A 132 15.98 12.51 -18.74
CA THR A 132 17.45 12.55 -18.61
C THR A 132 18.19 11.79 -19.72
N ALA A 133 17.51 10.89 -20.46
CA ALA A 133 18.13 10.18 -21.58
C ALA A 133 18.05 10.96 -22.91
N VAL A 134 17.24 12.01 -22.96
CA VAL A 134 17.02 12.87 -24.14
C VAL A 134 17.73 14.23 -24.00
N ALA A 135 18.11 14.60 -22.77
CA ALA A 135 18.90 15.80 -22.45
C ALA A 135 20.40 15.48 -22.42
#